data_AF-A0A838A2K9-F1
#
_entry.id   AF-A0A838A2K9-F1
#
_cell.length_a   1.000
_cell.length_b   1.000
_cell.length_c   1.000
_cell.angle_alpha   90.00
_cell.angle_beta   90.00
_cell.angle_gamma   90.00
#
_symmetry.space_group_name_H-M   'P 1'
#
loop_
_entity.id
_entity.type
_entity.pdbx_description
1 polymer ?
#
loop_
_entity_poly.entity_id
_entity_poly.type
_entity_poly.pdbx_seq_one_letter_code
_entity_poly.pdbx_strand_id
1 'polypeptide(L)'
;MGWIIRRFAPIIVLVSSVLLLAGCGNGPTKASSAAIVGDETISLEQVQQDVNWLLHNMPEARQAEEQDGLGQFSRHVLRAHIHHELLDVAAEREGLSAEREDVDEILESWGGVDEAPAAVGIPPEYIERFATDIVLLQELGERYIDRVSVDIVGAEVTGDTPEEPMREQAMALGREIADDPGRANEIIEAEGQPVIDETFSPGDLIEQGAMELATSALFSAESGTVAVIQPNSQQPVWLVALVTGRDVGGGEGDADGAQTPQADPQMLYSLGLRMLSPIAEELGVEVNPRYGVWDPAGVDIAESEDHTVGELIPARDVEP
;
A
#
# COMPACT_ATOMS: atom_id res chain seq x y z
N MET A 1 6.56 66.01 54.25
CA MET A 1 5.93 67.11 53.50
C MET A 1 6.54 67.16 52.12
N GLY A 2 5.75 67.08 51.05
CA GLY A 2 6.12 67.63 49.74
C GLY A 2 6.97 66.77 48.81
N TRP A 3 6.30 66.21 47.81
CA TRP A 3 6.81 65.60 46.57
C TRP A 3 7.34 66.69 45.62
N ILE A 4 8.29 66.38 44.72
CA ILE A 4 8.36 66.93 43.34
C ILE A 4 9.32 66.07 42.49
N ILE A 5 8.75 65.60 41.38
CA ILE A 5 9.38 64.89 40.26
C ILE A 5 10.18 65.87 39.39
N ARG A 6 11.31 65.43 38.82
CA ARG A 6 11.72 65.95 37.51
C ARG A 6 12.40 64.89 36.63
N ARG A 7 11.78 64.72 35.45
CA ARG A 7 12.11 63.89 34.28
C ARG A 7 13.60 63.73 33.99
N PHE A 8 14.05 62.49 33.85
CA PHE A 8 15.23 62.10 33.07
C PHE A 8 14.78 61.36 31.81
N ALA A 9 15.27 61.81 30.65
CA ALA A 9 15.16 61.10 29.38
C ALA A 9 16.41 60.22 29.16
N PRO A 10 16.26 59.00 28.63
CA PRO A 10 17.35 58.31 27.92
C PRO A 10 16.98 58.17 26.42
N ILE A 11 17.75 58.76 25.51
CA ILE A 11 18.87 58.12 24.78
C ILE A 11 18.43 56.80 24.14
N ILE A 12 18.04 56.90 22.87
CA ILE A 12 17.79 55.77 21.95
C ILE A 12 19.16 55.28 21.46
N VAL A 13 19.55 54.06 21.84
CA VAL A 13 20.65 53.33 21.22
C VAL A 13 20.06 52.38 20.20
N LEU A 14 20.30 52.68 18.92
CA LEU A 14 19.98 51.82 17.78
C LEU A 14 20.95 50.62 17.80
N VAL A 15 20.47 49.48 18.30
CA VAL A 15 21.13 48.18 18.14
C VAL A 15 20.65 47.58 16.82
N SER A 16 21.56 47.54 15.85
CA SER A 16 21.37 46.92 14.55
C SER A 16 21.26 45.41 14.71
N SER A 17 20.04 44.88 14.69
CA SER A 17 19.79 43.45 14.59
C SER A 17 20.23 42.95 13.22
N VAL A 18 21.40 42.31 13.16
CA VAL A 18 21.76 41.42 12.05
C VAL A 18 20.90 40.17 12.20
N LEU A 19 19.78 40.14 11.48
CA LEU A 19 19.00 38.94 11.23
C LEU A 19 19.87 38.01 10.38
N LEU A 20 20.52 37.04 11.02
CA LEU A 20 21.00 35.84 10.34
C LEU A 20 19.75 35.03 9.97
N LEU A 21 19.25 35.23 8.75
CA LEU A 21 18.37 34.27 8.09
C LEU A 21 19.16 32.99 7.88
N ALA A 22 19.05 32.07 8.84
CA ALA A 22 19.44 30.69 8.65
C ALA A 22 18.35 30.00 7.82
N GLY A 23 18.74 29.57 6.62
CA GLY A 23 18.22 28.37 5.95
C GLY A 23 16.89 28.50 5.23
N CYS A 24 16.93 28.57 3.90
CA CYS A 24 15.87 28.12 3.02
C CYS A 24 15.44 26.70 3.42
N GLY A 25 14.17 26.52 3.78
CA GLY A 25 13.55 25.20 3.89
C GLY A 25 13.48 24.59 2.50
N ASN A 26 14.50 23.81 2.15
CA ASN A 26 14.62 23.12 0.86
C ASN A 26 14.41 21.59 1.01
N GLY A 27 13.82 21.18 2.12
CA GLY A 27 13.26 19.83 2.28
C GLY A 27 11.78 19.82 1.90
N PRO A 28 11.19 18.67 1.57
CA PRO A 28 9.77 18.55 1.26
C PRO A 28 8.95 19.16 2.39
N THR A 29 8.21 20.24 2.12
CA THR A 29 7.22 20.69 3.08
C THR A 29 5.96 19.87 2.84
N LYS A 30 5.46 19.15 3.86
CA LYS A 30 4.19 18.41 3.81
C LYS A 30 3.03 19.24 3.22
N ALA A 31 3.12 20.58 3.33
CA ALA A 31 2.14 21.52 2.79
C ALA A 31 2.03 21.55 1.25
N SER A 32 3.07 21.14 0.51
CA SER A 32 3.10 21.15 -0.97
C SER A 32 3.21 19.76 -1.60
N SER A 33 3.30 18.71 -0.78
CA SER A 33 3.40 17.32 -1.22
C SER A 33 2.01 16.66 -1.24
N ALA A 34 1.73 15.89 -2.29
CA ALA A 34 0.60 14.98 -2.36
C ALA A 34 0.93 13.65 -1.67
N ALA A 35 2.15 13.15 -1.87
CA ALA A 35 2.74 12.06 -1.11
C ALA A 35 4.26 12.21 -1.03
N ILE A 36 4.87 11.48 -0.10
CA ILE A 36 6.31 11.34 0.07
C ILE A 36 6.61 9.84 0.13
N VAL A 37 7.59 9.38 -0.64
CA VAL A 37 8.06 7.99 -0.68
C VAL A 37 9.58 8.03 -0.48
N GLY A 38 10.05 7.78 0.73
CA GLY A 38 11.47 7.97 1.07
C GLY A 38 11.90 9.42 0.87
N ASP A 39 12.88 9.63 -0.01
CA ASP A 39 13.36 10.97 -0.37
C ASP A 39 12.51 11.63 -1.48
N GLU A 40 11.66 10.86 -2.16
CA GLU A 40 10.92 11.35 -3.32
C GLU A 40 9.57 11.96 -2.98
N THR A 41 9.27 13.05 -3.66
CA THR A 41 8.10 13.89 -3.39
C THR A 41 7.21 13.98 -4.61
N ILE A 42 6.02 13.42 -4.50
CA ILE A 42 4.95 13.62 -5.48
C ILE A 42 4.25 14.93 -5.13
N SER A 43 4.33 15.93 -6.00
CA SER A 43 3.84 17.28 -5.69
C SER A 43 2.32 17.43 -5.86
N LEU A 44 1.72 18.37 -5.11
CA LEU A 44 0.30 18.72 -5.30
C LEU A 44 0.01 19.27 -6.71
N GLU A 45 0.99 19.93 -7.33
CA GLU A 45 0.86 20.49 -8.69
C GLU A 45 0.79 19.39 -9.74
N GLN A 46 1.64 18.37 -9.61
CA GLN A 46 1.64 17.20 -10.51
C GLN A 46 0.29 16.48 -10.46
N VAL A 47 -0.21 16.13 -9.27
CA VAL A 47 -1.52 15.46 -9.15
C VAL A 47 -2.65 16.32 -9.71
N GLN A 48 -2.61 17.65 -9.50
CA GLN A 48 -3.62 18.55 -10.07
C GLN A 48 -3.55 18.63 -11.60
N GLN A 49 -2.35 18.61 -12.17
CA GLN A 49 -2.15 18.59 -13.61
C GLN A 49 -2.73 17.30 -14.22
N ASP A 50 -2.42 16.17 -13.61
CA ASP A 50 -2.86 14.86 -14.09
C ASP A 50 -4.38 14.70 -13.99
N VAL A 51 -4.98 15.10 -12.85
CA VAL A 51 -6.44 15.09 -12.68
C VAL A 51 -7.13 16.05 -13.66
N ASN A 52 -6.55 17.23 -13.92
CA ASN A 52 -7.08 18.14 -14.94
C ASN A 52 -7.05 17.49 -16.33
N TRP A 53 -5.97 16.77 -16.67
CA TRP A 53 -5.93 16.02 -17.92
C TRP A 53 -7.08 15.00 -17.99
N LEU A 54 -7.36 14.26 -16.91
CA LEU A 54 -8.48 13.33 -16.84
C LEU A 54 -9.83 14.02 -17.06
N LEU A 55 -10.08 15.17 -16.42
CA LEU A 55 -11.31 15.94 -16.62
C LEU A 55 -11.53 16.39 -18.08
N HIS A 56 -10.45 16.68 -18.81
CA HIS A 56 -10.57 17.09 -20.21
C HIS A 56 -10.82 15.89 -21.14
N ASN A 57 -10.23 14.73 -20.83
CA ASN A 57 -10.17 13.60 -21.76
C ASN A 57 -11.13 12.45 -21.41
N MET A 58 -11.64 12.38 -20.19
CA MET A 58 -12.56 11.31 -19.73
C MET A 58 -13.93 11.87 -19.33
N PRO A 59 -15.03 11.45 -19.99
CA PRO A 59 -16.39 11.77 -19.58
C PRO A 59 -16.72 11.35 -18.14
N GLU A 60 -16.21 10.20 -17.70
CA GLU A 60 -16.42 9.62 -16.38
C GLU A 60 -15.81 10.50 -15.28
N ALA A 61 -14.63 11.06 -15.53
CA ALA A 61 -13.98 11.99 -14.60
C ALA A 61 -14.79 13.27 -14.42
N ARG A 62 -15.33 13.85 -15.50
CA ARG A 62 -16.22 15.03 -15.43
C ARG A 62 -17.50 14.73 -14.68
N GLN A 63 -18.12 13.60 -14.98
CA GLN A 63 -19.34 13.18 -14.31
C GLN A 63 -19.11 12.91 -12.82
N ALA A 64 -17.93 12.41 -12.43
CA ALA A 64 -17.56 12.25 -11.03
C ALA A 64 -17.32 13.61 -10.34
N GLU A 65 -16.68 14.58 -11.00
CA GLU A 65 -16.53 15.94 -10.47
C GLU A 65 -17.88 16.58 -10.15
N GLU A 66 -18.87 16.45 -11.04
CA GLU A 66 -20.23 16.95 -10.83
C GLU A 66 -20.94 16.30 -9.61
N GLN A 67 -20.46 15.12 -9.19
CA GLN A 67 -21.00 14.33 -8.08
C GLN A 67 -20.09 14.35 -6.84
N ASP A 68 -19.11 15.25 -6.76
CA ASP A 68 -18.11 15.32 -5.67
C ASP A 68 -17.24 14.04 -5.54
N GLY A 69 -17.19 13.21 -6.59
CA GLY A 69 -16.41 11.97 -6.68
C GLY A 69 -15.01 12.14 -7.24
N LEU A 70 -14.50 13.37 -7.41
CA LEU A 70 -13.16 13.58 -8.01
C LEU A 70 -12.02 13.01 -7.14
N GLY A 71 -12.30 12.75 -5.86
CA GLY A 71 -11.38 12.10 -4.94
C GLY A 71 -10.86 10.74 -5.44
N GLN A 72 -11.71 9.93 -6.09
CA GLN A 72 -11.33 8.61 -6.59
C GLN A 72 -10.28 8.69 -7.72
N PHE A 73 -10.41 9.65 -8.63
CA PHE A 73 -9.44 9.88 -9.71
C PHE A 73 -8.14 10.47 -9.16
N SER A 74 -8.25 11.37 -8.18
CA SER A 74 -7.09 11.93 -7.49
C SER A 74 -6.27 10.85 -6.78
N ARG A 75 -6.94 9.91 -6.09
CA ARG A 75 -6.29 8.75 -5.46
C ARG A 75 -5.69 7.81 -6.50
N HIS A 76 -6.39 7.53 -7.59
CA HIS A 76 -5.88 6.66 -8.66
C HIS A 76 -4.56 7.18 -9.25
N VAL A 77 -4.49 8.46 -9.61
CA VAL A 77 -3.25 9.07 -10.12
C VAL A 77 -2.15 9.05 -9.06
N LEU A 78 -2.46 9.46 -7.83
CA LEU A 78 -1.46 9.49 -6.77
C LEU A 78 -0.91 8.08 -6.47
N ARG A 79 -1.78 7.07 -6.45
CA ARG A 79 -1.39 5.66 -6.32
C ARG A 79 -0.45 5.23 -7.44
N ALA A 80 -0.77 5.54 -8.70
CA ALA A 80 0.08 5.15 -9.82
C ALA A 80 1.51 5.72 -9.67
N HIS A 81 1.66 6.97 -9.21
CA HIS A 81 2.98 7.54 -8.91
C HIS A 81 3.65 6.84 -7.72
N ILE A 82 2.95 6.61 -6.60
CA ILE A 82 3.53 5.90 -5.44
C ILE A 82 4.01 4.50 -5.84
N HIS A 83 3.18 3.75 -6.57
CA HIS A 83 3.52 2.41 -7.05
C HIS A 83 4.75 2.42 -7.93
N HIS A 84 4.88 3.39 -8.83
CA HIS A 84 6.07 3.55 -9.64
C HIS A 84 7.34 3.77 -8.78
N GLU A 85 7.31 4.70 -7.81
CA GLU A 85 8.47 4.95 -6.93
C GLU A 85 8.87 3.71 -6.12
N LEU A 86 7.90 2.94 -5.63
CA LEU A 86 8.15 1.70 -4.89
C LEU A 86 8.72 0.60 -5.81
N LEU A 87 8.18 0.51 -7.03
CA LEU A 87 8.56 -0.50 -8.01
C LEU A 87 9.94 -0.24 -8.59
N ASP A 88 10.36 1.02 -8.76
CA ASP A 88 11.73 1.36 -9.17
C ASP A 88 12.76 0.78 -8.20
N VAL A 89 12.49 0.91 -6.89
CA VAL A 89 13.33 0.32 -5.84
C VAL A 89 13.29 -1.21 -5.89
N ALA A 90 12.11 -1.81 -6.10
CA ALA A 90 11.97 -3.26 -6.23
C ALA A 90 12.72 -3.79 -7.46
N ALA A 91 12.62 -3.11 -8.60
CA ALA A 91 13.27 -3.46 -9.84
C ALA A 91 14.80 -3.39 -9.72
N GLU A 92 15.34 -2.39 -9.04
CA GLU A 92 16.78 -2.31 -8.76
C GLU A 92 17.24 -3.46 -7.84
N ARG A 93 16.51 -3.73 -6.76
CA ARG A 93 16.87 -4.77 -5.77
C ARG A 93 16.81 -6.17 -6.34
N GLU A 94 15.76 -6.47 -7.10
CA GLU A 94 15.51 -7.80 -7.64
C GLU A 94 16.11 -7.96 -9.04
N GLY A 95 16.60 -6.89 -9.67
CA GLY A 95 17.15 -6.92 -11.03
C GLY A 95 16.08 -7.21 -12.09
N LEU A 96 14.88 -6.64 -11.93
CA LEU A 96 13.77 -6.77 -12.89
C LEU A 96 14.02 -5.92 -14.14
N SER A 97 13.48 -6.35 -15.27
CA SER A 97 13.54 -5.57 -16.50
C SER A 97 12.40 -5.94 -17.45
N ALA A 98 11.65 -4.94 -17.92
CA ALA A 98 10.60 -5.15 -18.89
C ALA A 98 11.16 -5.23 -20.32
N GLU A 99 10.75 -6.24 -21.06
CA GLU A 99 11.05 -6.32 -22.50
C GLU A 99 10.10 -5.41 -23.29
N ARG A 100 10.61 -4.84 -24.38
CA ARG A 100 9.86 -3.93 -25.25
C ARG A 100 8.57 -4.58 -25.77
N GLU A 101 8.63 -5.87 -26.09
CA GLU A 101 7.49 -6.63 -26.64
C GLU A 101 6.35 -6.74 -25.63
N ASP A 102 6.65 -7.02 -24.35
CA ASP A 102 5.64 -7.12 -23.30
C ASP A 102 4.99 -5.75 -23.02
N VAL A 103 5.78 -4.68 -23.03
CA VAL A 103 5.26 -3.31 -22.88
C VAL A 103 4.33 -2.95 -24.03
N ASP A 104 4.72 -3.27 -25.26
CA ASP A 104 3.91 -3.03 -26.44
C ASP A 104 2.61 -3.87 -26.40
N GLU A 105 2.64 -5.13 -25.91
CA GLU A 105 1.46 -5.97 -25.71
C GLU A 105 0.47 -5.36 -24.69
N ILE A 106 0.98 -4.85 -23.55
CA ILE A 106 0.15 -4.15 -22.57
C ILE A 106 -0.53 -2.93 -23.21
N LEU A 107 0.22 -2.10 -23.96
CA LEU A 107 -0.33 -0.94 -24.65
C LEU A 107 -1.37 -1.33 -25.71
N GLU A 108 -1.11 -2.37 -26.49
CA GLU A 108 -2.05 -2.90 -27.49
C GLU A 108 -3.35 -3.40 -26.84
N SER A 109 -3.27 -4.02 -25.66
CA SER A 109 -4.45 -4.46 -24.90
C SER A 109 -5.36 -3.29 -24.48
N TRP A 110 -4.79 -2.08 -24.36
CA TRP A 110 -5.49 -0.83 -24.07
C TRP A 110 -5.87 -0.04 -25.33
N GLY A 111 -5.67 -0.62 -26.52
CA GLY A 111 -6.03 -0.03 -27.81
C GLY A 111 -4.88 0.68 -28.54
N GLY A 112 -3.65 0.62 -28.02
CA GLY A 112 -2.47 1.30 -28.55
C GLY A 112 -2.11 2.58 -27.80
N VAL A 113 -0.93 3.14 -28.08
CA VAL A 113 -0.36 4.28 -27.33
C VAL A 113 -1.21 5.56 -27.35
N ASP A 114 -2.04 5.76 -28.39
CA ASP A 114 -2.88 6.95 -28.51
C ASP A 114 -4.19 6.83 -27.69
N GLU A 115 -4.77 5.63 -27.61
CA GLU A 115 -6.02 5.32 -26.92
C GLU A 115 -5.82 4.94 -25.44
N ALA A 116 -4.70 4.30 -25.13
CA ALA A 116 -4.36 3.79 -23.81
C ALA A 116 -4.50 4.83 -22.67
N PRO A 117 -4.05 6.09 -22.81
CA PRO A 117 -4.13 7.08 -21.74
C PRO A 117 -5.54 7.25 -21.17
N ALA A 118 -6.56 7.35 -22.04
CA ALA A 118 -7.95 7.52 -21.62
C ALA A 118 -8.59 6.19 -21.18
N ALA A 119 -8.11 5.06 -21.68
CA ALA A 119 -8.61 3.73 -21.31
C ALA A 119 -8.28 3.36 -19.86
N VAL A 120 -7.07 3.70 -19.39
CA VAL A 120 -6.61 3.37 -18.03
C VAL A 120 -6.57 4.57 -17.08
N GLY A 121 -6.84 5.78 -17.55
CA GLY A 121 -6.87 6.97 -16.70
C GLY A 121 -5.49 7.48 -16.29
N ILE A 122 -4.50 7.35 -17.19
CA ILE A 122 -3.12 7.78 -16.99
C ILE A 122 -2.75 8.80 -18.07
N PRO A 123 -2.21 9.99 -17.72
CA PRO A 123 -1.77 10.97 -18.71
C PRO A 123 -0.75 10.39 -19.71
N PRO A 124 -0.77 10.84 -20.98
CA PRO A 124 0.03 10.26 -22.07
C PRO A 124 1.54 10.33 -21.81
N GLU A 125 2.02 11.32 -21.07
CA GLU A 125 3.43 11.42 -20.67
C GLU A 125 3.92 10.27 -19.79
N TYR A 126 3.01 9.51 -19.16
CA TYR A 126 3.34 8.40 -18.27
C TYR A 126 2.89 7.04 -18.81
N ILE A 127 2.26 6.97 -19.99
CA ILE A 127 1.57 5.73 -20.41
C ILE A 127 2.54 4.56 -20.69
N GLU A 128 3.66 4.82 -21.34
CA GLU A 128 4.70 3.79 -21.58
C GLU A 128 5.33 3.33 -20.26
N ARG A 129 5.55 4.26 -19.32
CA ARG A 129 6.05 3.98 -17.97
C ARG A 129 5.06 3.13 -17.19
N PHE A 130 3.78 3.47 -17.24
CA PHE A 130 2.73 2.70 -16.56
C PHE A 130 2.60 1.29 -17.15
N ALA A 131 2.67 1.14 -18.47
CA ALA A 131 2.72 -0.19 -19.10
C ALA A 131 3.96 -0.99 -18.66
N THR A 132 5.11 -0.33 -18.55
CA THR A 132 6.35 -0.91 -18.00
C THR A 132 6.14 -1.36 -16.55
N ASP A 133 5.50 -0.54 -15.71
CA ASP A 133 5.21 -0.88 -14.31
C ASP A 133 4.32 -2.13 -14.22
N ILE A 134 3.33 -2.29 -15.10
CA ILE A 134 2.50 -3.49 -15.16
C ILE A 134 3.35 -4.75 -15.43
N VAL A 135 4.26 -4.69 -16.41
CA VAL A 135 5.14 -5.82 -16.75
C VAL A 135 6.05 -6.18 -15.58
N LEU A 136 6.70 -5.17 -14.97
CA LEU A 136 7.60 -5.37 -13.83
C LEU A 136 6.86 -5.93 -12.60
N LEU A 137 5.62 -5.50 -12.35
CA LEU A 137 4.80 -6.06 -11.27
C LEU A 137 4.43 -7.52 -11.53
N GLN A 138 4.15 -7.90 -12.77
CA GLN A 138 3.91 -9.31 -13.11
C GLN A 138 5.17 -10.16 -12.91
N GLU A 139 6.34 -9.68 -13.35
CA GLU A 139 7.63 -10.36 -13.14
C GLU A 139 7.95 -10.48 -11.64
N LEU A 140 7.65 -9.43 -10.85
CA LEU A 140 7.81 -9.46 -9.41
C LEU A 140 6.86 -10.48 -8.76
N GLY A 141 5.60 -10.54 -9.18
CA GLY A 141 4.65 -11.55 -8.72
C GLY A 141 5.14 -12.96 -9.02
N GLU A 142 5.62 -13.20 -10.25
CA GLU A 142 6.15 -14.49 -10.68
C GLU A 142 7.38 -14.90 -9.86
N ARG A 143 8.24 -13.95 -9.51
CA ARG A 143 9.41 -14.21 -8.67
C ARG A 143 9.06 -14.64 -7.25
N TYR A 144 7.93 -14.18 -6.72
CA TYR A 144 7.53 -14.41 -5.34
C TYR A 144 6.52 -15.53 -5.14
N ILE A 145 5.82 -15.96 -6.19
CA ILE A 145 4.74 -16.96 -6.11
C ILE A 145 5.13 -18.24 -5.35
N ASP A 146 6.35 -18.74 -5.57
CA ASP A 146 6.90 -19.95 -4.93
C ASP A 146 8.10 -19.65 -4.02
N ARG A 147 8.48 -18.36 -3.89
CA ARG A 147 9.64 -17.94 -3.09
C ARG A 147 9.26 -17.49 -1.69
N VAL A 148 8.04 -17.02 -1.50
CA VAL A 148 7.53 -16.60 -0.20
C VAL A 148 6.63 -17.67 0.40
N SER A 149 6.87 -17.98 1.67
CA SER A 149 5.93 -18.73 2.49
C SER A 149 5.78 -18.09 3.86
N VAL A 150 4.63 -18.33 4.49
CA VAL A 150 4.28 -17.82 5.80
C VAL A 150 3.74 -18.94 6.66
N ASP A 151 4.27 -19.07 7.87
CA ASP A 151 3.70 -19.90 8.93
C ASP A 151 2.69 -19.03 9.69
N ILE A 152 1.47 -19.54 9.86
CA ILE A 152 0.42 -18.76 10.53
C ILE A 152 -0.23 -19.53 11.66
N VAL A 153 -0.69 -18.79 12.67
CA VAL A 153 -1.71 -19.24 13.62
C VAL A 153 -2.87 -18.27 13.54
N GLY A 154 -4.06 -18.73 13.14
CA GLY A 154 -5.18 -17.85 12.86
C GLY A 154 -6.53 -18.53 12.85
N ALA A 155 -7.53 -17.76 12.45
CA ALA A 155 -8.90 -18.22 12.26
C ALA A 155 -9.65 -17.35 11.24
N GLU A 156 -10.66 -17.96 10.64
CA GLU A 156 -11.66 -17.22 9.86
C GLU A 156 -12.80 -16.75 10.76
N VAL A 157 -13.05 -15.45 10.78
CA VAL A 157 -14.24 -14.87 11.39
C VAL A 157 -15.31 -14.78 10.30
N THR A 158 -16.33 -15.63 10.44
CA THR A 158 -17.47 -15.73 9.51
C THR A 158 -18.75 -15.25 10.18
N GLY A 159 -19.71 -14.75 9.40
CA GLY A 159 -20.99 -14.30 9.92
C GLY A 159 -22.15 -14.35 8.93
N ASP A 160 -23.37 -14.45 9.46
CA ASP A 160 -24.63 -14.46 8.70
C ASP A 160 -25.25 -13.06 8.49
N THR A 161 -24.59 -11.99 8.96
CA THR A 161 -25.15 -10.63 9.09
C THR A 161 -24.14 -9.55 8.60
N PRO A 162 -24.50 -8.24 8.52
CA PRO A 162 -23.71 -7.21 7.81
C PRO A 162 -22.23 -7.14 8.22
N GLU A 163 -21.37 -6.67 7.31
CA GLU A 163 -19.90 -6.67 7.46
C GLU A 163 -19.37 -5.89 8.67
N GLU A 164 -20.04 -4.83 9.12
CA GLU A 164 -19.55 -3.97 10.23
C GLU A 164 -19.31 -4.71 11.56
N PRO A 165 -20.28 -5.45 12.15
CA PRO A 165 -20.03 -6.21 13.37
C PRO A 165 -18.94 -7.28 13.23
N MET A 166 -18.70 -7.78 12.02
CA MET A 166 -17.65 -8.77 11.80
C MET A 166 -16.27 -8.13 11.71
N ARG A 167 -16.13 -6.98 11.04
CA ARG A 167 -14.87 -6.23 11.05
C ARG A 167 -14.47 -5.90 12.48
N GLU A 168 -15.41 -5.41 13.30
CA GLU A 168 -15.14 -5.12 14.71
C GLU A 168 -14.70 -6.37 15.48
N GLN A 169 -15.35 -7.52 15.27
CA GLN A 169 -14.97 -8.78 15.90
C GLN A 169 -13.59 -9.28 15.44
N ALA A 170 -13.32 -9.28 14.14
CA ALA A 170 -12.02 -9.67 13.58
C ALA A 170 -10.91 -8.76 14.11
N MET A 171 -11.19 -7.46 14.23
CA MET A 171 -10.24 -6.50 14.78
C MET A 171 -10.01 -6.67 16.29
N ALA A 172 -11.05 -6.99 17.04
CA ALA A 172 -10.93 -7.29 18.47
C ALA A 172 -10.08 -8.55 18.69
N LEU A 173 -10.35 -9.62 17.94
CA LEU A 173 -9.58 -10.86 17.97
C LEU A 173 -8.12 -10.62 17.58
N GLY A 174 -7.89 -9.86 16.50
CA GLY A 174 -6.53 -9.54 16.05
C GLY A 174 -5.72 -8.76 17.08
N ARG A 175 -6.34 -7.79 17.76
CA ARG A 175 -5.71 -7.03 18.84
C ARG A 175 -5.42 -7.89 20.08
N GLU A 176 -6.32 -8.82 20.42
CA GLU A 176 -6.10 -9.73 21.54
C GLU A 176 -4.92 -10.68 21.26
N ILE A 177 -4.85 -11.24 20.05
CA ILE A 177 -3.72 -12.06 19.60
C ILE A 177 -2.42 -11.24 19.58
N ALA A 178 -2.46 -10.01 19.06
CA ALA A 178 -1.28 -9.14 19.02
C ALA A 178 -0.79 -8.77 20.44
N ASP A 179 -1.68 -8.66 21.42
CA ASP A 179 -1.33 -8.34 22.80
C ASP A 179 -0.71 -9.53 23.57
N ASP A 180 -1.01 -10.78 23.20
CA ASP A 180 -0.48 -12.01 23.82
C ASP A 180 -0.28 -13.14 22.77
N PRO A 181 0.69 -12.98 21.84
CA PRO A 181 0.84 -13.87 20.67
C PRO A 181 1.17 -15.32 21.05
N GLY A 182 1.81 -15.55 22.19
CA GLY A 182 2.10 -16.89 22.71
C GLY A 182 0.85 -17.70 23.08
N ARG A 183 -0.31 -17.04 23.21
CA ARG A 183 -1.60 -17.66 23.53
C ARG A 183 -2.61 -17.58 22.38
N ALA A 184 -2.16 -17.29 21.15
CA ALA A 184 -3.03 -17.16 19.97
C ALA A 184 -4.03 -18.31 19.82
N ASN A 185 -3.56 -19.56 19.93
CA ASN A 185 -4.41 -20.77 19.90
C ASN A 185 -5.52 -20.74 20.97
N GLU A 186 -5.17 -20.43 22.22
CA GLU A 186 -6.14 -20.40 23.33
C GLU A 186 -7.17 -19.28 23.15
N ILE A 187 -6.75 -18.13 22.63
CA ILE A 187 -7.61 -16.97 22.35
C ILE A 187 -8.63 -17.34 21.26
N ILE A 188 -8.16 -17.92 20.16
CA ILE A 188 -8.99 -18.36 19.02
C ILE A 188 -10.02 -19.41 19.48
N GLU A 189 -9.59 -20.42 20.24
CA GLU A 189 -10.46 -21.47 20.76
C GLU A 189 -11.52 -20.92 21.74
N ALA A 190 -11.16 -19.90 22.54
CA ALA A 190 -12.09 -19.27 23.49
C ALA A 190 -13.24 -18.53 22.78
N GLU A 191 -12.98 -17.97 21.60
CA GLU A 191 -13.99 -17.39 20.70
C GLU A 191 -14.79 -18.46 19.92
N GLY A 192 -14.44 -19.74 20.09
CA GLY A 192 -15.12 -20.87 19.46
C GLY A 192 -14.82 -21.03 17.97
N GLN A 193 -13.75 -20.40 17.48
CA GLN A 193 -13.31 -20.51 16.09
C GLN A 193 -12.36 -21.70 15.90
N PRO A 194 -12.39 -22.38 14.74
CA PRO A 194 -11.39 -23.38 14.41
C PRO A 194 -10.02 -22.71 14.22
N VAL A 195 -9.00 -23.31 14.83
CA VAL A 195 -7.61 -22.89 14.65
C VAL A 195 -7.10 -23.33 13.28
N ILE A 196 -6.46 -22.41 12.58
CA ILE A 196 -5.63 -22.62 11.39
C ILE A 196 -4.18 -22.48 11.86
N ASP A 197 -3.41 -23.56 11.81
CA ASP A 197 -1.98 -23.59 12.16
C ASP A 197 -1.24 -24.32 11.03
N GLU A 198 -0.93 -23.58 9.98
CA GLU A 198 -0.43 -24.10 8.70
C GLU A 198 0.57 -23.14 8.06
N THR A 199 1.37 -23.68 7.14
CA THR A 199 2.27 -22.92 6.27
C THR A 199 1.59 -22.72 4.92
N PHE A 200 1.59 -21.50 4.40
CA PHE A 200 1.07 -21.18 3.07
C PHE A 200 2.15 -20.57 2.18
N SER A 201 2.10 -20.90 0.89
CA SER A 201 2.69 -20.10 -0.18
C SER A 201 1.58 -19.60 -1.12
N PRO A 202 1.78 -18.51 -1.87
CA PRO A 202 0.82 -18.09 -2.89
C PRO A 202 0.55 -19.20 -3.90
N GLY A 203 1.59 -19.90 -4.38
CA GLY A 203 1.48 -21.04 -5.29
C GLY A 203 0.55 -22.14 -4.77
N ASP A 204 0.76 -22.59 -3.53
CA ASP A 204 -0.07 -23.65 -2.92
C ASP A 204 -1.55 -23.24 -2.80
N LEU A 205 -1.82 -21.98 -2.44
CA LEU A 205 -3.18 -21.47 -2.33
C LEU A 205 -3.88 -21.38 -3.70
N ILE A 206 -3.14 -21.04 -4.75
CA ILE A 206 -3.65 -21.02 -6.12
C ILE A 206 -4.06 -22.43 -6.56
N GLU A 207 -3.22 -23.43 -6.30
CA GLU A 207 -3.55 -24.83 -6.60
C GLU A 207 -4.81 -25.31 -5.86
N GLN A 208 -5.06 -24.77 -4.67
CA GLN A 208 -6.24 -25.03 -3.85
C GLN A 208 -7.47 -24.20 -4.25
N GLY A 209 -7.33 -23.26 -5.19
CA GLY A 209 -8.41 -22.38 -5.65
C GLY A 209 -8.71 -21.20 -4.73
N ALA A 210 -7.79 -20.85 -3.83
CA ALA A 210 -7.90 -19.74 -2.87
C ALA A 210 -7.12 -18.49 -3.35
N MET A 211 -7.43 -18.02 -4.56
CA MET A 211 -6.68 -16.95 -5.23
C MET A 211 -6.70 -15.62 -4.46
N GLU A 212 -7.83 -15.26 -3.86
CA GLU A 212 -7.97 -14.01 -3.11
C GLU A 212 -7.05 -13.98 -1.88
N LEU A 213 -6.80 -15.14 -1.27
CA LEU A 213 -5.86 -15.25 -0.17
C LEU A 213 -4.40 -15.22 -0.67
N ALA A 214 -4.12 -15.83 -1.83
CA ALA A 214 -2.78 -15.88 -2.44
C ALA A 214 -2.18 -14.49 -2.72
N THR A 215 -3.02 -13.48 -3.02
CA THR A 215 -2.59 -12.10 -3.27
C THR A 215 -2.78 -11.18 -2.06
N SER A 216 -3.08 -11.74 -0.90
CA SER A 216 -3.56 -10.98 0.25
C SER A 216 -2.44 -10.37 1.09
N ALA A 217 -2.85 -9.61 2.13
CA ALA A 217 -1.92 -8.90 2.97
C ALA A 217 -0.88 -9.80 3.69
N LEU A 218 -1.25 -11.07 3.85
CA LEU A 218 -0.55 -12.07 4.64
C LEU A 218 0.89 -12.30 4.17
N PHE A 219 1.14 -12.36 2.86
CA PHE A 219 2.44 -12.76 2.31
C PHE A 219 3.54 -11.71 2.39
N SER A 220 3.19 -10.46 2.69
CA SER A 220 4.18 -9.41 2.94
C SER A 220 4.30 -9.00 4.40
N ALA A 221 3.45 -9.54 5.28
CA ALA A 221 3.50 -9.25 6.71
C ALA A 221 4.76 -9.89 7.32
N GLU A 222 5.46 -9.15 8.18
CA GLU A 222 6.64 -9.67 8.88
C GLU A 222 6.26 -10.70 9.95
N SER A 223 7.20 -11.57 10.32
CA SER A 223 7.02 -12.43 11.49
C SER A 223 6.71 -11.59 12.73
N GLY A 224 5.77 -12.05 13.54
CA GLY A 224 5.24 -11.29 14.67
C GLY A 224 4.16 -10.28 14.29
N THR A 225 3.63 -10.31 13.07
CA THR A 225 2.52 -9.43 12.66
C THR A 225 1.20 -10.20 12.63
N VAL A 226 0.15 -9.63 13.21
CA VAL A 226 -1.22 -10.11 13.04
C VAL A 226 -1.87 -9.43 11.85
N ALA A 227 -2.18 -10.19 10.81
CA ALA A 227 -2.95 -9.74 9.67
C ALA A 227 -4.46 -9.91 9.96
N VAL A 228 -5.21 -8.81 9.92
CA VAL A 228 -6.67 -8.80 9.99
C VAL A 228 -7.19 -8.32 8.64
N ILE A 229 -7.59 -9.25 7.78
CA ILE A 229 -7.83 -8.97 6.35
C ILE A 229 -9.15 -9.56 5.88
N GLN A 230 -9.76 -8.92 4.88
CA GLN A 230 -10.89 -9.47 4.15
C GLN A 230 -10.42 -9.80 2.72
N PRO A 231 -10.05 -11.06 2.42
CA PRO A 231 -9.49 -11.42 1.10
C PRO A 231 -10.44 -11.06 -0.06
N ASN A 232 -11.75 -11.19 0.16
CA ASN A 232 -12.78 -10.83 -0.81
C ASN A 232 -13.86 -9.98 -0.15
N SER A 233 -13.95 -8.70 -0.52
CA SER A 233 -14.94 -7.75 0.00
C SER A 233 -16.39 -8.08 -0.37
N GLN A 234 -16.63 -9.08 -1.22
CA GLN A 234 -17.97 -9.56 -1.53
C GLN A 234 -18.38 -10.74 -0.66
N GLN A 235 -17.45 -11.28 0.14
CA GLN A 235 -17.67 -12.40 1.03
C GLN A 235 -17.56 -11.96 2.49
N PRO A 236 -18.49 -12.40 3.36
CA PRO A 236 -18.44 -12.11 4.78
C PRO A 236 -17.44 -13.07 5.47
N VAL A 237 -16.17 -13.03 5.08
CA VAL A 237 -15.09 -13.81 5.68
C VAL A 237 -13.89 -12.91 5.94
N TRP A 238 -13.49 -12.82 7.20
CA TRP A 238 -12.27 -12.15 7.63
C TRP A 238 -11.26 -13.20 8.08
N LEU A 239 -10.02 -13.10 7.61
CA LEU A 239 -8.92 -13.86 8.16
C LEU A 239 -8.24 -13.02 9.24
N VAL A 240 -8.08 -13.62 10.43
CA VAL A 240 -7.24 -13.10 11.50
C VAL A 240 -6.09 -14.08 11.70
N ALA A 241 -4.88 -13.69 11.34
CA ALA A 241 -3.73 -14.59 11.34
C ALA A 241 -2.48 -13.93 11.91
N LEU A 242 -1.91 -14.49 12.97
CA LEU A 242 -0.56 -14.19 13.42
C LEU A 242 0.44 -14.89 12.49
N VAL A 243 1.26 -14.11 11.79
CA VAL A 243 2.41 -14.63 11.05
C VAL A 243 3.49 -14.98 12.07
N THR A 244 3.72 -16.27 12.28
CA THR A 244 4.73 -16.77 13.24
C THR A 244 6.10 -16.94 12.57
N GLY A 245 6.12 -17.14 11.26
CA GLY A 245 7.32 -17.25 10.44
C GLY A 245 7.07 -16.73 9.03
N ARG A 246 8.09 -16.13 8.42
CA ARG A 246 8.08 -15.77 7.00
C ARG A 246 9.41 -16.15 6.38
N ASP A 247 9.36 -16.98 5.35
CA ASP A 247 10.53 -17.39 4.58
C ASP A 247 10.54 -16.72 3.20
N VAL A 248 11.71 -16.25 2.78
CA VAL A 248 11.94 -15.65 1.45
C VAL A 248 13.20 -16.25 0.83
N GLY A 249 13.18 -17.57 0.60
CA GLY A 249 14.19 -18.26 -0.21
C GLY A 249 14.54 -19.66 0.32
N GLY A 250 14.29 -20.74 -0.41
CA GLY A 250 13.64 -20.80 -1.71
C GLY A 250 13.08 -22.18 -2.00
N GLY A 251 12.15 -22.22 -2.96
CA GLY A 251 11.81 -23.43 -3.68
C GLY A 251 13.04 -24.01 -4.40
N GLU A 252 13.93 -24.67 -3.66
CA GLU A 252 14.66 -25.85 -4.17
C GLU A 252 13.69 -27.04 -4.18
N GLY A 253 12.52 -26.85 -4.81
CA GLY A 253 11.65 -27.92 -5.27
C GLY A 253 11.85 -28.01 -6.76
N ASP A 254 12.85 -28.80 -7.17
CA ASP A 254 13.07 -29.28 -8.54
C ASP A 254 12.59 -28.33 -9.66
N ALA A 255 13.49 -27.46 -10.13
CA ALA A 255 13.44 -26.89 -11.48
C ALA A 255 13.65 -27.99 -12.56
N ASP A 256 13.05 -29.17 -12.37
CA ASP A 256 13.05 -30.30 -13.28
C ASP A 256 11.63 -30.42 -13.87
N GLY A 257 11.34 -29.51 -14.80
CA GLY A 257 10.38 -29.77 -15.89
C GLY A 257 8.89 -29.83 -15.55
N ALA A 258 8.45 -29.43 -14.35
CA ALA A 258 7.04 -29.11 -14.15
C ALA A 258 6.77 -27.73 -14.76
N GLN A 259 5.94 -27.68 -15.80
CA GLN A 259 5.40 -26.42 -16.30
C GLN A 259 4.58 -25.82 -15.17
N THR A 260 5.11 -24.81 -14.48
CA THR A 260 4.28 -23.98 -13.59
C THR A 260 3.07 -23.58 -14.43
N PRO A 261 1.83 -23.92 -14.03
CA PRO A 261 0.65 -23.46 -14.75
C PRO A 261 0.82 -21.96 -14.94
N GLN A 262 0.78 -21.50 -16.18
CA GLN A 262 1.07 -20.10 -16.50
C GLN A 262 0.12 -19.24 -15.67
N ALA A 263 0.68 -18.61 -14.63
CA ALA A 263 -0.08 -17.91 -13.63
C ALA A 263 -0.85 -16.77 -14.32
N ASP A 264 -2.10 -16.55 -13.89
CA ASP A 264 -2.92 -15.50 -14.47
C ASP A 264 -2.24 -14.13 -14.32
N PRO A 265 -2.05 -13.35 -15.41
CA PRO A 265 -1.31 -12.08 -15.35
C PRO A 265 -1.90 -11.05 -14.37
N GLN A 266 -3.22 -11.02 -14.18
CA GLN A 266 -3.86 -10.11 -13.24
C GLN A 266 -3.55 -10.53 -11.79
N MET A 267 -3.50 -11.83 -11.53
CA MET A 267 -3.06 -12.36 -10.24
C MET A 267 -1.59 -12.04 -9.98
N LEU A 268 -0.69 -12.27 -10.95
CA LEU A 268 0.73 -11.95 -10.83
C LEU A 268 0.95 -10.46 -10.53
N TYR A 269 0.25 -9.57 -11.24
CA TYR A 269 0.25 -8.14 -10.95
C TYR A 269 -0.16 -7.85 -9.50
N SER A 270 -1.24 -8.49 -9.02
CA SER A 270 -1.75 -8.27 -7.65
C SER A 270 -0.76 -8.77 -6.58
N LEU A 271 -0.14 -9.92 -6.81
CA LEU A 271 0.92 -10.45 -5.95
C LEU A 271 2.17 -9.55 -5.98
N GLY A 272 2.57 -9.07 -7.16
CA GLY A 272 3.68 -8.13 -7.31
C GLY A 272 3.45 -6.84 -6.53
N LEU A 273 2.26 -6.25 -6.64
CA LEU A 273 1.87 -5.09 -5.82
C LEU A 273 2.01 -5.38 -4.33
N ARG A 274 1.57 -6.56 -3.90
CA ARG A 274 1.68 -6.97 -2.50
C ARG A 274 3.13 -7.03 -2.03
N MET A 275 4.04 -7.46 -2.89
CA MET A 275 5.48 -7.53 -2.58
C MET A 275 6.16 -6.16 -2.48
N LEU A 276 5.50 -5.07 -2.86
CA LEU A 276 6.00 -3.72 -2.61
C LEU A 276 5.79 -3.26 -1.16
N SER A 277 4.94 -3.94 -0.37
CA SER A 277 4.62 -3.56 1.01
C SER A 277 5.84 -3.37 1.93
N PRO A 278 6.85 -4.27 1.94
CA PRO A 278 8.04 -4.08 2.78
C PRO A 278 8.87 -2.87 2.36
N ILE A 279 8.93 -2.57 1.06
CA ILE A 279 9.62 -1.38 0.53
C ILE A 279 8.86 -0.12 0.95
N ALA A 280 7.52 -0.14 0.90
CA ALA A 280 6.71 0.99 1.33
C ALA A 280 6.87 1.31 2.82
N GLU A 281 7.00 0.28 3.65
CA GLU A 281 7.28 0.42 5.07
C GLU A 281 8.69 0.97 5.31
N GLU A 282 9.71 0.41 4.65
CA GLU A 282 11.10 0.86 4.75
C GLU A 282 11.26 2.33 4.35
N LEU A 283 10.62 2.74 3.24
CA LEU A 283 10.69 4.10 2.72
C LEU A 283 9.76 5.08 3.46
N GLY A 284 8.83 4.57 4.28
CA GLY A 284 7.90 5.39 5.06
C GLY A 284 6.97 6.23 4.18
N VAL A 285 6.12 5.57 3.38
CA VAL A 285 5.13 6.26 2.53
C VAL A 285 4.22 7.16 3.36
N GLU A 286 4.21 8.46 3.06
CA GLU A 286 3.30 9.43 3.66
C GLU A 286 2.35 10.00 2.60
N VAL A 287 1.05 9.90 2.82
CA VAL A 287 0.01 10.48 1.94
C VAL A 287 -0.57 11.74 2.56
N ASN A 288 -0.77 12.79 1.76
CA ASN A 288 -1.44 13.99 2.22
C ASN A 288 -2.90 13.68 2.59
N PRO A 289 -3.37 14.02 3.81
CA PRO A 289 -4.70 13.65 4.30
C PRO A 289 -5.88 14.08 3.41
N ARG A 290 -5.67 15.04 2.50
CA ARG A 290 -6.70 15.44 1.53
C ARG A 290 -7.04 14.34 0.51
N TYR A 291 -6.14 13.38 0.29
CA TYR A 291 -6.34 12.28 -0.66
C TYR A 291 -6.82 11.00 0.04
N GLY A 292 -6.56 10.87 1.34
CA GLY A 292 -6.95 9.70 2.11
C GLY A 292 -5.89 9.32 3.13
N VAL A 293 -5.90 8.04 3.50
CA VAL A 293 -4.92 7.41 4.39
C VAL A 293 -4.15 6.34 3.63
N TRP A 294 -2.87 6.17 3.95
CA TRP A 294 -2.09 5.05 3.41
C TRP A 294 -2.59 3.74 4.00
N ASP A 295 -2.89 2.77 3.15
CA ASP A 295 -3.28 1.41 3.50
C ASP A 295 -2.10 0.47 3.25
N PRO A 296 -1.36 0.06 4.29
CA PRO A 296 -0.23 -0.86 4.13
C PRO A 296 -0.69 -2.28 3.73
N ALA A 297 -1.91 -2.70 4.06
CA ALA A 297 -2.46 -4.01 3.70
C ALA A 297 -2.89 -4.06 2.22
N GLY A 298 -3.29 -2.93 1.66
CA GLY A 298 -3.59 -2.80 0.22
C GLY A 298 -2.39 -2.37 -0.63
N VAL A 299 -1.36 -1.77 -0.01
CA VAL A 299 -0.37 -0.93 -0.71
C VAL A 299 -1.12 0.13 -1.54
N ASP A 300 -2.13 0.76 -0.95
CA ASP A 300 -3.06 1.68 -1.65
C ASP A 300 -3.37 2.90 -0.77
N ILE A 301 -4.17 3.81 -1.28
CA ILE A 301 -4.72 4.97 -0.60
C ILE A 301 -6.21 4.70 -0.35
N ALA A 302 -6.57 4.44 0.90
CA ALA A 302 -7.96 4.34 1.31
C ALA A 302 -8.55 5.74 1.55
N GLU A 303 -9.87 5.89 1.39
CA GLU A 303 -10.55 7.17 1.64
C GLU A 303 -10.49 7.60 3.10
N SER A 304 -10.60 6.62 4.01
CA SER A 304 -10.44 6.77 5.45
C SER A 304 -9.95 5.45 6.04
N GLU A 305 -9.63 5.43 7.34
CA GLU A 305 -9.20 4.23 8.05
C GLU A 305 -10.21 3.07 7.95
N ASP A 306 -11.50 3.39 7.85
CA ASP A 306 -12.58 2.40 7.72
C ASP A 306 -12.70 1.78 6.32
N HIS A 307 -12.03 2.37 5.31
CA HIS A 307 -12.03 1.88 3.94
C HIS A 307 -10.74 1.11 3.58
N THR A 308 -9.89 0.82 4.56
CA THR A 308 -8.72 -0.04 4.38
C THR A 308 -9.13 -1.49 4.15
N VAL A 309 -8.36 -2.22 3.33
CA VAL A 309 -8.64 -3.64 3.02
C VAL A 309 -8.19 -4.60 4.13
N GLY A 310 -7.50 -4.07 5.14
CA GLY A 310 -7.13 -4.79 6.36
C GLY A 310 -6.25 -3.97 7.29
N GLU A 311 -5.96 -4.53 8.46
CA GLU A 311 -4.95 -4.01 9.38
C GLU A 311 -3.80 -5.02 9.53
N LEU A 312 -2.58 -4.50 9.58
CA LEU A 312 -1.38 -5.25 9.98
C LEU A 312 -0.97 -4.74 11.35
N ILE A 313 -1.07 -5.60 12.36
CA ILE A 313 -0.88 -5.24 13.77
C ILE A 313 0.40 -5.91 14.27
N PRO A 314 1.49 -5.16 14.53
CA PRO A 314 2.68 -5.71 15.16
C PRO A 314 2.33 -6.29 16.55
N ALA A 315 2.68 -7.54 16.80
CA ALA A 315 2.45 -8.20 18.07
C ALA A 315 3.50 -7.77 19.12
N ARG A 316 3.10 -7.79 20.39
CA ARG A 316 4.01 -7.53 21.51
C ARG A 316 4.98 -8.69 21.69
N ASP A 317 6.24 -8.37 21.98
CA ASP A 317 7.26 -9.32 22.45
C ASP A 317 7.66 -10.45 21.47
N VAL A 318 7.32 -10.35 20.18
CA VAL A 318 8.01 -11.09 19.12
C VAL A 318 9.20 -10.24 18.69
N GLU A 319 10.38 -10.55 19.24
CA GLU A 319 11.63 -9.92 18.80
C GLU A 319 11.85 -10.32 17.32
N PRO A 320 12.11 -9.36 16.40
CA PRO A 320 12.32 -9.66 14.98
C PRO A 320 13.55 -10.55 14.75
#